data_AF-A0A1K0FA32-F1
#
_entry.id   AF-A0A1K0FA32-F1
#
_cell.length_a   1.000
_cell.length_b   1.000
_cell.length_c   1.000
_cell.angle_alpha   90.00
_cell.angle_beta   90.00
_cell.angle_gamma   90.00
#
_symmetry.space_group_name_H-M   'P 1'
#
loop_
_entity.id
_entity.type
_entity.pdbx_description
1 polymer ?
#
loop_
_entity_poly.entity_id
_entity_poly.type
_entity_poly.pdbx_seq_one_letter_code
_entity_poly.pdbx_strand_id
1 'polypeptide(L)'
;MAALHEYRLLDAPADDELEAVVRVAAMIAGVPTATLNLIDEHRQCQLTTTGFTGADSARTDSMCAVRFETGEFTYVPDASLDPTYAANPLGHPGAADLCPGRQ
;
A
#
# COMPACT_ATOMS: atom_id res chain seq x y z
N MET A 1 5.98 13.40 14.03
CA MET A 1 5.67 12.00 13.68
C MET A 1 6.86 11.14 14.10
N ALA A 2 6.91 10.70 15.37
CA ALA A 2 8.08 9.99 15.91
C ALA A 2 7.90 8.46 15.95
N ALA A 3 6.66 7.98 16.06
CA ALA A 3 6.38 6.57 16.33
C ALA A 3 6.89 5.60 15.24
N LEU A 4 6.72 5.89 13.94
CA LEU A 4 7.13 4.95 12.87
C LEU A 4 8.66 4.74 12.83
N HIS A 5 9.43 5.81 13.04
CA HIS A 5 10.89 5.74 13.14
C HIS A 5 11.35 5.07 14.45
N GLU A 6 10.63 5.29 15.56
CA GLU A 6 10.93 4.68 16.86
C GLU A 6 10.73 3.16 16.87
N TYR A 7 9.73 2.64 16.16
CA TYR A 7 9.47 1.20 16.09
C TYR A 7 10.27 0.45 15.02
N ARG A 8 11.10 1.14 14.20
CA ARG A 8 11.85 0.55 13.07
C ARG A 8 10.98 -0.31 12.12
N LEU A 9 9.67 -0.08 12.10
CA LEU A 9 8.72 -0.92 11.36
C LEU A 9 8.85 -0.78 9.85
N LEU A 10 9.38 0.35 9.38
CA LEU A 10 9.59 0.59 7.95
C LEU A 10 10.70 -0.32 7.36
N ASP A 11 11.72 -0.62 8.16
CA ASP A 11 12.92 -1.33 7.70
C ASP A 11 12.95 -2.80 8.18
N ALA A 12 11.98 -3.22 9.00
CA ALA A 12 11.87 -4.59 9.50
C ALA A 12 11.00 -5.46 8.55
N PRO A 13 11.30 -6.75 8.37
CA PRO A 13 10.36 -7.66 7.71
C PRO A 13 9.04 -7.70 8.50
N ALA A 14 7.93 -7.94 7.79
CA ALA A 14 6.66 -8.22 8.43
C ALA A 14 6.78 -9.48 9.30
N ASP A 15 6.11 -9.49 10.45
CA ASP A 15 5.94 -10.71 11.24
C ASP A 15 4.90 -11.64 10.56
N ASP A 16 5.00 -12.94 10.79
CA ASP A 16 4.11 -13.98 10.25
C ASP A 16 2.64 -13.66 10.54
N GLU A 17 2.37 -13.02 11.68
CA GLU A 17 1.03 -12.56 12.07
C GLU A 17 0.47 -11.49 11.12
N LEU A 18 1.28 -10.50 10.71
CA LEU A 18 0.87 -9.45 9.79
C LEU A 18 0.67 -10.00 8.37
N GLU A 19 1.54 -10.91 7.94
CA GLU A 19 1.37 -11.61 6.67
C GLU A 19 0.07 -12.43 6.64
N ALA A 20 -0.25 -13.12 7.75
CA ALA A 20 -1.49 -13.87 7.89
C ALA A 20 -2.72 -12.95 7.80
N VAL A 21 -2.69 -11.77 8.43
CA VAL A 21 -3.77 -10.77 8.35
C VAL A 21 -4.02 -10.35 6.90
N VAL A 22 -2.98 -10.01 6.14
CA VAL A 22 -3.14 -9.58 4.73
C VAL A 22 -3.69 -10.71 3.87
N ARG A 23 -3.22 -11.94 4.06
CA ARG A 23 -3.74 -13.11 3.36
C ARG A 23 -5.21 -13.36 3.66
N VAL A 24 -5.60 -13.29 4.94
CA VAL A 24 -7.01 -13.47 5.35
C VAL A 24 -7.88 -12.35 4.80
N ALA A 25 -7.42 -11.10 4.82
CA ALA A 25 -8.15 -9.98 4.24
C ALA A 25 -8.41 -10.18 2.74
N ALA A 26 -7.41 -10.62 1.96
CA ALA A 26 -7.58 -10.93 0.54
C ALA A 26 -8.61 -12.05 0.31
N MET A 27 -8.54 -13.12 1.12
CA MET A 27 -9.49 -14.25 1.03
C MET A 27 -10.93 -13.80 1.32
N ILE A 28 -11.15 -13.00 2.36
CA ILE A 28 -12.48 -12.50 2.73
C ILE A 28 -13.02 -11.53 1.67
N ALA A 29 -12.16 -10.65 1.15
CA ALA A 29 -12.54 -9.69 0.12
C ALA A 29 -12.70 -10.33 -1.28
N GLY A 30 -12.26 -11.59 -1.46
CA GLY A 30 -12.34 -12.29 -2.73
C GLY A 30 -11.44 -11.69 -3.83
N VAL A 31 -10.33 -11.05 -3.45
CA VAL A 31 -9.42 -10.36 -4.37
C VAL A 31 -8.10 -11.11 -4.54
N PRO A 32 -7.46 -11.05 -5.72
CA PRO A 32 -6.20 -11.73 -5.96
C PRO A 32 -5.00 -11.07 -5.27
N THR A 33 -5.13 -9.79 -4.92
CA THR A 33 -4.03 -8.97 -4.39
C THR A 33 -4.46 -8.14 -3.19
N ALA A 34 -3.64 -8.10 -2.15
CA ALA A 34 -3.80 -7.19 -1.01
C ALA A 34 -2.45 -6.83 -0.39
N THR A 35 -2.41 -5.73 0.37
CA THR A 35 -1.19 -5.29 1.06
C THR A 35 -1.51 -4.52 2.33
N LEU A 36 -0.59 -4.60 3.29
CA LEU A 36 -0.51 -3.68 4.42
C LEU A 36 0.54 -2.61 4.11
N ASN A 37 0.12 -1.35 4.06
CA ASN A 37 0.99 -0.21 3.77
C ASN A 37 1.32 0.57 5.04
N LEU A 38 2.59 0.89 5.22
CA LEU A 38 3.05 1.91 6.17
C LEU A 38 3.29 3.21 5.40
N ILE A 39 2.78 4.34 5.90
CA ILE A 39 2.94 5.64 5.24
C ILE A 39 3.62 6.60 6.21
N ASP A 40 4.78 7.12 5.83
CA ASP A 40 5.50 8.17 6.53
C ASP A 40 5.40 9.51 5.78
N GLU A 41 6.18 10.53 6.18
CA GLU A 41 6.17 11.86 5.57
C GLU A 41 6.59 11.90 4.08
N HIS A 42 7.32 10.90 3.59
CA HIS A 42 7.95 10.91 2.26
C HIS A 42 7.61 9.70 1.41
N ARG A 43 7.27 8.55 2.01
CA ARG A 43 7.04 7.29 1.29
C ARG A 43 5.87 6.47 1.82
N GLN A 44 5.40 5.58 0.96
CA GLN A 44 4.62 4.41 1.32
C GLN A 44 5.50 3.18 1.20
N CYS A 45 5.55 2.36 2.24
CA CYS A 45 6.20 1.05 2.25
C CYS A 45 5.13 -0.05 2.24
N GLN A 46 5.19 -0.95 1.27
CA GLN A 46 4.36 -2.16 1.23
C GLN A 46 4.99 -3.21 2.14
N LEU A 47 4.63 -3.17 3.43
CA LEU A 47 5.27 -3.99 4.47
C LEU A 47 5.08 -5.49 4.20
N THR A 48 3.88 -5.88 3.77
CA THR A 48 3.57 -7.25 3.34
C THR A 48 2.51 -7.21 2.25
N THR A 49 2.61 -8.16 1.33
CA THR A 49 1.75 -8.29 0.15
C THR A 49 1.30 -9.73 -0.02
N THR A 50 0.16 -9.91 -0.69
CA THR A 50 -0.27 -11.20 -1.23
C THR A 50 -0.61 -11.01 -2.70
N GLY A 51 -0.20 -11.95 -3.55
CA GLY A 51 -0.49 -11.95 -4.99
C GLY A 51 0.39 -11.04 -5.86
N PHE A 52 1.37 -10.32 -5.28
CA PHE A 52 2.36 -9.52 -6.02
C PHE A 52 3.60 -9.23 -5.15
N THR A 53 4.67 -8.77 -5.78
CA THR A 53 5.90 -8.36 -5.07
C THR A 53 5.74 -6.92 -4.57
N GLY A 54 5.93 -6.70 -3.27
CA GLY A 54 5.85 -5.38 -2.67
C GLY A 54 7.04 -4.48 -3.02
N ALA A 55 6.81 -3.17 -3.03
CA ALA A 55 7.80 -2.12 -3.23
C ALA A 55 7.39 -0.82 -2.53
N ASP A 56 8.39 0.04 -2.30
CA ASP A 56 8.19 1.37 -1.74
C ASP A 56 7.87 2.37 -2.84
N SER A 57 6.95 3.30 -2.58
CA SER A 57 6.63 4.40 -3.49
C SER A 57 6.76 5.76 -2.81
N ALA A 58 6.97 6.81 -3.59
CA ALA A 58 6.86 8.17 -3.07
C ALA A 58 5.44 8.39 -2.51
N ARG A 59 5.31 9.11 -1.40
CA ARG A 59 4.00 9.41 -0.80
C ARG A 59 3.07 10.12 -1.80
N THR A 60 3.63 10.93 -2.70
CA THR A 60 2.89 11.62 -3.77
C THR A 60 2.26 10.67 -4.79
N ASP A 61 2.83 9.48 -4.95
CA ASP A 61 2.38 8.49 -5.93
C ASP A 61 1.50 7.41 -5.27
N SER A 62 1.42 7.39 -3.94
CA SER A 62 0.61 6.46 -3.17
C SER A 62 -0.88 6.75 -3.30
N MET A 63 -1.66 5.78 -3.77
CA MET A 63 -3.13 5.85 -3.72
C MET A 63 -3.64 5.90 -2.27
N CYS A 64 -3.04 5.13 -1.36
CA CYS A 64 -3.47 5.09 0.03
C CYS A 64 -3.23 6.42 0.76
N ALA A 65 -2.18 7.15 0.41
CA ALA A 65 -1.85 8.43 1.02
C ALA A 65 -2.91 9.52 0.75
N VAL A 66 -3.64 9.42 -0.37
CA VAL A 66 -4.65 10.41 -0.78
C VAL A 66 -5.79 10.55 0.23
N ARG A 67 -6.18 9.46 0.90
CA ARG A 67 -7.27 9.43 1.90
C ARG A 67 -6.80 9.06 3.30
N PHE A 68 -5.49 8.90 3.50
CA PHE A 68 -4.93 8.45 4.78
C PHE A 68 -5.35 9.34 5.96
N GLU A 69 -5.42 10.66 5.77
CA GLU A 69 -5.71 11.61 6.84
C GLU A 69 -7.17 11.59 7.31
N THR A 70 -8.11 11.14 6.48
CA THR A 70 -9.53 11.10 6.87
C THR A 70 -9.85 9.87 7.72
N GLY A 71 -9.05 8.80 7.60
CA GLY A 71 -9.32 7.51 8.26
C GLY A 71 -10.58 6.83 7.76
N GLU A 72 -11.18 7.31 6.67
CA GLU A 72 -12.42 6.78 6.12
C GLU A 72 -12.15 5.60 5.18
N PHE A 73 -13.03 4.58 5.27
CA PHE A 73 -13.00 3.49 4.32
C PHE A 73 -13.22 4.01 2.90
N THR A 74 -12.34 3.61 1.99
CA THR A 74 -12.36 4.04 0.58
C THR A 74 -12.60 2.83 -0.32
N TYR A 75 -13.65 2.89 -1.13
CA TYR A 75 -13.95 1.89 -2.15
C TYR A 75 -14.14 2.57 -3.49
N VAL A 76 -13.26 2.26 -4.44
CA VAL A 76 -13.24 2.85 -5.78
C VAL A 76 -13.37 1.70 -6.78
N PRO A 77 -14.57 1.46 -7.35
CA PRO A 77 -14.79 0.33 -8.25
C PRO A 77 -13.89 0.34 -9.48
N ASP A 78 -13.56 1.52 -9.99
CA ASP A 78 -12.64 1.73 -11.11
C ASP A 78 -11.84 3.02 -10.89
N ALA A 79 -10.56 2.87 -10.54
CA ALA A 79 -9.66 3.98 -10.28
C ALA A 79 -9.38 4.85 -11.52
N SER A 80 -9.50 4.28 -12.73
CA SER A 80 -9.27 5.02 -13.97
C SER A 80 -10.38 6.02 -14.30
N LEU A 81 -11.56 5.84 -13.69
CA LEU A 81 -12.71 6.72 -13.85
C LEU A 81 -12.90 7.70 -12.69
N ASP A 82 -12.19 7.50 -11.58
CA ASP A 82 -12.27 8.37 -10.42
C ASP A 82 -11.36 9.60 -10.59
N PRO A 83 -11.88 10.84 -10.56
CA PRO A 83 -11.06 12.05 -10.73
C PRO A 83 -9.90 12.19 -9.74
N THR A 84 -10.00 11.54 -8.59
CA THR A 84 -8.96 11.50 -7.54
C THR A 84 -7.81 10.59 -7.92
N TYR A 85 -8.09 9.48 -8.61
CA TYR A 85 -7.14 8.38 -8.84
C TYR A 85 -6.77 8.16 -10.31
N ALA A 86 -7.52 8.73 -11.25
CA ALA A 86 -7.32 8.51 -12.68
C ALA A 86 -5.96 8.99 -13.20
N ALA A 87 -5.34 9.94 -12.51
CA ALA A 87 -3.98 10.43 -12.80
C ALA A 87 -2.90 9.74 -11.94
N ASN A 88 -3.28 8.84 -11.03
CA ASN A 88 -2.32 8.17 -10.15
C ASN A 88 -1.61 7.05 -10.93
N PRO A 89 -0.26 6.98 -10.91
CA PRO A 89 0.50 5.95 -11.60
C PRO A 89 0.07 4.51 -11.25
N LEU A 90 -0.33 4.27 -10.00
CA LEU A 90 -0.77 2.96 -9.49
C LEU A 90 -2.17 2.55 -9.95
N GLY A 91 -2.96 3.45 -10.53
CA GLY A 91 -4.29 3.17 -11.07
C GLY A 91 -4.29 2.47 -12.43
N HIS A 92 -3.12 2.30 -13.06
CA HIS A 92 -2.99 1.72 -14.39
C HIS A 92 -2.37 0.31 -14.37
N PRO A 93 -2.76 -0.59 -15.29
CA PRO A 93 -2.12 -1.90 -15.43
C PRO A 93 -0.63 -1.75 -15.75
N GLY A 94 0.23 -2.39 -14.96
CA GLY A 94 1.71 -2.30 -15.07
C GLY A 94 2.40 -1.46 -13.99
N ALA A 95 1.64 -0.84 -13.08
CA ALA A 95 2.24 0.02 -12.06
C ALA A 95 3.02 -0.72 -10.97
N ALA A 96 2.87 -2.05 -10.87
CA ALA A 96 3.68 -2.90 -10.00
C ALA A 96 5.18 -2.87 -10.37
N ASP A 97 5.53 -2.42 -11.57
CA ASP A 97 6.92 -2.36 -12.07
C ASP A 97 7.61 -1.00 -11.78
N LEU A 98 6.91 -0.03 -11.21
CA LEU A 98 7.40 1.37 -11.09
C LEU A 98 8.29 1.63 -9.87
N CYS A 99 8.51 0.66 -8.98
CA CYS A 99 9.14 0.93 -7.69
C CYS A 99 10.31 -0.02 -7.44
N PRO A 100 11.58 0.47 -7.46
CA PRO A 100 12.75 -0.36 -7.24
C PRO A 100 12.76 -0.85 -5.78
N GLY A 101 13.02 -2.15 -5.62
CA GLY A 101 12.86 -2.87 -4.37
C GLY A 101 13.59 -2.29 -3.16
N ARG A 102 13.07 -2.66 -1.98
CA ARG A 102 13.67 -2.50 -0.64
C ARG A 102 15.20 -2.52 -0.69
N GLN A 103 15.84 -1.39 -0.37
CA GLN A 103 17.21 -1.37 0.14
C GLN A 103 17.18 -1.41 1.66
#